data_AF-A0A354SCF6-F1
#
_entry.id   AF-A0A354SCF6-F1
#
_cell.length_a   1.000
_cell.length_b   1.000
_cell.length_c   1.000
_cell.angle_alpha   90.00
_cell.angle_beta   90.00
_cell.angle_gamma   90.00
#
_symmetry.space_group_name_H-M   'P 1'
#
loop_
_entity.id
_entity.type
_entity.pdbx_description
1 polymer ?
#
loop_
_entity_poly.entity_id
_entity_poly.type
_entity_poly.pdbx_seq_one_letter_code
_entity_poly.pdbx_strand_id
1 'polypeptide(L)'
;LPPLSLVSIDSPQGAVTAMTTWISQQDPAAWPQGPVATLQAGKKFADQDEMLAEMLASEGALAVLPIFTAVNNGIGSANLPVKGTDLNGQEVDTVITSDDVQLYKVGSGATNVTVTAEGDILASAATGGLPVAGNFDLASSKIVLGEGAGLVGWPVEGYAHLLICDSGASTALPLLYGQFLVRLAGQGALESFGLTPMPEPIRIKTFMPLRVVAAVEE
;
A
#
# COMPACT_ATOMS: atom_id res chain seq x y z
N LEU A 1 -18.12 -12.24 24.07
CA LEU A 1 -17.13 -12.26 22.97
C LEU A 1 -15.89 -12.95 23.51
N PRO A 2 -15.23 -13.82 22.71
CA PRO A 2 -13.94 -14.39 23.09
C PRO A 2 -12.94 -13.26 23.38
N PRO A 3 -11.97 -13.47 24.28
CA PRO A 3 -10.93 -12.48 24.55
C PRO A 3 -10.11 -12.22 23.29
N LEU A 4 -9.86 -10.96 22.99
CA LEU A 4 -9.06 -10.57 21.84
C LEU A 4 -7.57 -10.83 22.12
N SER A 5 -6.88 -11.44 21.16
CA SER A 5 -5.45 -11.71 21.22
C SER A 5 -4.75 -11.12 20.01
N LEU A 6 -3.89 -10.13 20.23
CA LEU A 6 -3.04 -9.59 19.17
C LEU A 6 -1.90 -10.57 18.89
N VAL A 7 -1.72 -10.96 17.64
CA VAL A 7 -0.59 -11.75 17.15
C VAL A 7 0.18 -10.97 16.09
N SER A 8 1.49 -11.22 15.99
CA SER A 8 2.37 -10.48 15.09
C SER A 8 3.69 -11.22 14.85
N ILE A 9 4.34 -10.89 13.73
CA ILE A 9 5.68 -11.36 13.40
C ILE A 9 6.73 -10.54 14.17
N ASP A 10 7.76 -11.22 14.67
CA ASP A 10 8.92 -10.63 15.35
C ASP A 10 9.99 -10.13 14.36
N SER A 11 9.54 -9.41 13.34
CA SER A 11 10.41 -8.76 12.36
C SER A 11 9.70 -7.56 11.73
N PRO A 12 10.43 -6.64 11.06
CA PRO A 12 9.83 -5.51 10.37
C PRO A 12 8.84 -5.94 9.27
N GLN A 13 7.62 -5.40 9.29
CA GLN A 13 6.56 -5.69 8.33
C GLN A 13 6.01 -4.40 7.69
N GLY A 14 5.93 -4.37 6.36
CA GLY A 14 5.40 -3.21 5.64
C GLY A 14 3.92 -2.90 5.96
N ALA A 15 3.10 -3.94 6.14
CA ALA A 15 1.69 -3.78 6.54
C ALA A 15 1.55 -3.14 7.93
N VAL A 16 2.42 -3.50 8.88
CA VAL A 16 2.46 -2.90 10.22
C VAL A 16 2.89 -1.43 10.14
N THR A 17 3.90 -1.11 9.33
CA THR A 17 4.30 0.28 9.09
C THR A 17 3.15 1.11 8.52
N ALA A 18 2.42 0.62 7.52
CA ALA A 18 1.28 1.34 6.93
C ALA A 18 0.16 1.56 7.95
N MET A 19 -0.23 0.51 8.68
CA MET A 19 -1.29 0.60 9.69
C MET A 19 -0.92 1.57 10.82
N THR A 20 0.29 1.48 11.35
CA THR A 20 0.72 2.33 12.47
C THR A 20 0.97 3.76 12.03
N THR A 21 1.36 3.98 10.76
CA THR A 21 1.37 5.32 10.16
C THR A 21 -0.03 5.91 10.18
N TRP A 22 -1.03 5.18 9.69
CA TRP A 22 -2.42 5.66 9.68
C TRP A 22 -2.96 5.91 11.10
N ILE A 23 -2.81 4.96 12.03
CA ILE A 23 -3.29 5.12 13.42
C ILE A 23 -2.61 6.32 14.09
N SER A 24 -1.31 6.53 13.88
CA SER A 24 -0.60 7.68 14.46
C SER A 24 -1.10 9.04 13.95
N GLN A 25 -1.69 9.08 12.76
CA GLN A 25 -2.30 10.29 12.19
C GLN A 25 -3.73 10.49 12.68
N GLN A 26 -4.49 9.40 12.85
CA GLN A 26 -5.89 9.46 13.28
C GLN A 26 -6.05 9.70 14.79
N ASP A 27 -5.22 9.04 15.61
CA ASP A 27 -5.27 9.14 17.06
C ASP A 27 -3.85 9.13 17.66
N PRO A 28 -3.10 10.23 17.53
CA PRO A 28 -1.76 10.35 18.09
C PRO A 28 -1.73 10.26 19.62
N ALA A 29 -2.86 10.53 20.30
CA ALA A 29 -2.96 10.41 21.75
C ALA A 29 -2.99 8.94 22.19
N ALA A 30 -3.73 8.09 21.47
CA ALA A 30 -3.73 6.65 21.71
C ALA A 30 -2.49 5.93 21.16
N TRP A 31 -1.86 6.46 20.10
CA TRP A 31 -0.66 5.90 19.50
C TRP A 31 0.51 6.91 19.38
N PRO A 32 1.15 7.27 20.51
CA PRO A 32 2.19 8.30 20.53
C PRO A 32 3.54 7.85 19.94
N GLN A 33 3.70 6.56 19.65
CA GLN A 33 4.96 5.98 19.18
C GLN A 33 5.27 6.32 17.70
N GLY A 34 4.27 6.81 16.96
CA GLY A 34 4.38 7.02 15.52
C GLY A 34 4.44 5.72 14.72
N PRO A 35 4.88 5.79 13.45
CA PRO A 35 5.05 4.61 12.61
C PRO A 35 6.07 3.63 13.20
N VAL A 36 5.71 2.36 13.29
CA VAL A 36 6.62 1.27 13.67
C VAL A 36 6.52 0.13 12.68
N ALA A 37 7.62 -0.56 12.42
CA ALA A 37 7.62 -1.73 11.54
C ALA A 37 7.33 -3.05 12.28
N THR A 38 7.46 -3.06 13.60
CA THR A 38 7.22 -4.24 14.44
C THR A 38 6.37 -3.82 15.63
N LEU A 39 5.20 -4.43 15.80
CA LEU A 39 4.36 -4.21 16.98
C LEU A 39 5.12 -4.74 18.20
N GLN A 40 5.03 -4.08 19.35
CA GLN A 40 5.64 -4.58 20.60
C GLN A 40 4.65 -5.41 21.43
N ALA A 41 3.36 -5.07 21.37
CA ALA A 41 2.29 -5.80 22.05
C ALA A 41 1.93 -7.10 21.32
N GLY A 42 1.31 -8.04 22.05
CA GLY A 42 0.78 -9.28 21.50
C GLY A 42 1.76 -10.46 21.49
N LYS A 43 1.25 -11.64 21.13
CA LYS A 43 2.04 -12.87 20.94
C LYS A 43 2.90 -12.72 19.69
N LYS A 44 4.18 -13.06 19.82
CA LYS A 44 5.18 -12.95 18.76
C LYS A 44 5.43 -14.30 18.11
N PHE A 45 5.64 -14.28 16.81
CA PHE A 45 5.97 -15.43 15.98
C PHE A 45 7.18 -15.11 15.13
N ALA A 46 8.08 -16.08 14.94
CA ALA A 46 9.25 -15.90 14.09
C ALA A 46 8.86 -15.93 12.60
N ASP A 47 7.83 -16.71 12.28
CA ASP A 47 7.42 -17.02 10.91
C ASP A 47 5.92 -16.76 10.67
N GLN A 48 5.58 -16.43 9.43
CA GLN A 48 4.22 -16.09 9.02
C GLN A 48 3.28 -17.30 9.08
N ASP A 49 3.74 -18.49 8.73
CA ASP A 49 2.93 -19.70 8.72
C ASP A 49 2.55 -20.10 10.15
N GLU A 50 3.46 -19.97 11.11
CA GLU A 50 3.17 -20.22 12.53
C GLU A 50 2.13 -19.24 13.08
N MET A 51 2.26 -17.95 12.74
CA MET A 51 1.30 -16.94 13.14
C MET A 51 -0.07 -17.20 12.52
N LEU A 52 -0.14 -17.55 11.23
CA LEU A 52 -1.39 -17.86 10.54
C LEU A 52 -2.06 -19.12 11.12
N ALA A 53 -1.28 -20.15 11.42
CA ALA A 53 -1.78 -21.35 12.08
C ALA A 53 -2.39 -21.03 13.46
N GLU A 54 -1.74 -20.16 14.25
CA GLU A 54 -2.32 -19.68 15.50
C GLU A 54 -3.64 -18.92 15.26
N MET A 55 -3.67 -18.00 14.29
CA MET A 55 -4.87 -17.21 14.01
C MET A 55 -6.08 -18.08 13.66
N LEU A 56 -5.85 -19.17 12.90
CA LEU A 56 -6.90 -20.11 12.52
C LEU A 56 -7.33 -21.02 13.67
N ALA A 57 -6.46 -21.25 14.65
CA ALA A 57 -6.73 -22.10 15.81
C ALA A 57 -7.35 -21.34 17.00
N SER A 58 -7.15 -20.02 17.07
CA SER A 58 -7.51 -19.19 18.22
C SER A 58 -8.64 -18.21 17.89
N GLU A 59 -9.83 -18.44 18.48
CA GLU A 59 -10.93 -17.47 18.39
C GLU A 59 -10.53 -16.12 18.98
N GLY A 60 -10.83 -15.03 18.27
CA GLY A 60 -10.50 -13.67 18.71
C GLY A 60 -9.06 -13.24 18.43
N ALA A 61 -8.28 -14.03 17.69
CA ALA A 61 -6.98 -13.61 17.19
C ALA A 61 -7.11 -12.43 16.20
N LEU A 62 -6.27 -11.42 16.39
CA LEU A 62 -6.20 -10.22 15.56
C LEU A 62 -4.75 -10.03 15.10
N ALA A 63 -4.56 -9.64 13.85
CA ALA A 63 -3.25 -9.30 13.30
C ALA A 63 -3.39 -8.19 12.26
N VAL A 64 -2.26 -7.52 11.98
CA VAL A 64 -2.13 -6.65 10.82
C VAL A 64 -1.47 -7.46 9.70
N LEU A 65 -2.23 -7.73 8.63
CA LEU A 65 -1.80 -8.57 7.51
C LEU A 65 -1.89 -7.80 6.19
N PRO A 66 -1.04 -8.11 5.20
CA PRO A 66 -1.35 -7.81 3.81
C PRO A 66 -2.69 -8.45 3.41
N ILE A 67 -3.50 -7.73 2.63
CA ILE A 67 -4.86 -8.20 2.27
C ILE A 67 -4.83 -9.54 1.53
N PHE A 68 -3.88 -9.75 0.62
CA PHE A 68 -3.76 -11.01 -0.11
C PHE A 68 -3.48 -12.19 0.83
N THR A 69 -2.70 -11.98 1.90
CA THR A 69 -2.45 -13.00 2.93
C THR A 69 -3.75 -13.35 3.64
N ALA A 70 -4.53 -12.34 4.04
CA ALA A 70 -5.81 -12.57 4.73
C ALA A 70 -6.81 -13.33 3.83
N VAL A 71 -7.00 -12.87 2.60
CA VAL A 71 -7.94 -13.45 1.62
C VAL A 71 -7.54 -14.89 1.27
N ASN A 72 -6.27 -15.16 0.96
CA ASN A 72 -5.80 -16.49 0.60
C ASN A 72 -5.95 -17.53 1.73
N ASN A 73 -6.02 -17.07 2.98
CA ASN A 73 -6.20 -17.92 4.16
C ASN A 73 -7.62 -17.90 4.73
N GLY A 74 -8.58 -17.24 4.05
CA GLY A 74 -9.96 -17.14 4.51
C GLY A 74 -10.12 -16.37 5.83
N ILE A 75 -9.19 -15.48 6.15
CA ILE A 75 -9.20 -14.66 7.37
C ILE A 75 -10.07 -13.43 7.12
N GLY A 76 -11.08 -13.24 7.97
CA GLY A 76 -11.94 -12.05 7.93
C GLY A 76 -11.15 -10.77 8.20
N SER A 77 -11.42 -9.73 7.42
CA SER A 77 -10.76 -8.43 7.50
C SER A 77 -11.69 -7.37 8.11
N ALA A 78 -11.10 -6.40 8.81
CA ALA A 78 -11.85 -5.29 9.38
C ALA A 78 -12.14 -4.22 8.31
N ASN A 79 -13.23 -3.47 8.50
CA ASN A 79 -13.50 -2.26 7.75
C ASN A 79 -12.93 -1.06 8.50
N LEU A 80 -12.46 -0.05 7.77
CA LEU A 80 -11.78 1.10 8.37
C LEU A 80 -12.50 2.41 8.06
N PRO A 81 -12.60 3.34 9.03
CA PRO A 81 -13.20 4.64 8.81
C PRO A 81 -12.30 5.55 7.98
N VAL A 82 -12.90 6.39 7.16
CA VAL A 82 -12.26 7.48 6.44
C VAL A 82 -13.03 8.76 6.70
N LYS A 83 -12.32 9.80 7.14
CA LYS A 83 -12.88 11.12 7.41
C LYS A 83 -12.01 12.20 6.79
N GLY A 84 -12.63 13.20 6.16
CA GLY A 84 -11.94 14.35 5.62
C GLY A 84 -12.71 15.03 4.49
N THR A 85 -11.97 15.67 3.59
CA THR A 85 -12.53 16.33 2.40
C THR A 85 -11.80 15.81 1.18
N ASP A 86 -12.55 15.33 0.19
CA ASP A 86 -11.97 14.77 -1.03
C ASP A 86 -11.46 15.87 -1.99
N LEU A 87 -10.87 15.45 -3.12
CA LEU A 87 -10.34 16.38 -4.13
C LEU A 87 -11.40 17.24 -4.83
N ASN A 88 -12.68 16.87 -4.71
CA ASN A 88 -13.80 17.64 -5.27
C ASN A 88 -14.38 18.62 -4.24
N GLY A 89 -13.83 18.68 -3.01
CA GLY A 89 -14.33 19.52 -1.93
C GLY A 89 -15.52 18.91 -1.18
N GLN A 90 -15.83 17.63 -1.39
CA GLN A 90 -16.91 16.94 -0.69
C GLN A 90 -16.43 16.44 0.67
N GLU A 91 -17.20 16.70 1.72
CA GLU A 91 -16.96 16.10 3.03
C GLU A 91 -17.25 14.60 3.00
N VAL A 92 -16.33 13.82 3.57
CA VAL A 92 -16.38 12.37 3.65
C VAL A 92 -16.35 11.97 5.12
N ASP A 93 -17.32 11.17 5.54
CA ASP A 93 -17.33 10.42 6.80
C ASP A 93 -17.97 9.06 6.51
N THR A 94 -17.14 8.07 6.20
CA THR A 94 -17.60 6.76 5.75
C THR A 94 -16.72 5.64 6.29
N VAL A 95 -17.17 4.40 6.09
CA VAL A 95 -16.41 3.19 6.39
C VAL A 95 -16.14 2.48 5.08
N ILE A 96 -14.86 2.24 4.80
CA ILE A 96 -14.42 1.52 3.60
C ILE A 96 -14.23 0.05 3.96
N THR A 97 -14.84 -0.80 3.14
CA THR A 97 -14.72 -2.24 3.30
C THR A 97 -13.43 -2.75 2.68
N SER A 98 -12.87 -3.80 3.27
CA SER A 98 -11.64 -4.43 2.79
C SER A 98 -11.88 -5.41 1.63
N ASP A 99 -13.11 -5.64 1.21
CA ASP A 99 -13.44 -6.49 0.05
C ASP A 99 -13.62 -5.69 -1.25
N ASP A 100 -13.76 -4.36 -1.19
CA ASP A 100 -13.79 -3.51 -2.37
C ASP A 100 -12.38 -3.14 -2.85
N VAL A 101 -11.79 -4.07 -3.60
CA VAL A 101 -10.46 -3.91 -4.19
C VAL A 101 -10.34 -2.75 -5.19
N GLN A 102 -11.45 -2.16 -5.66
CA GLN A 102 -11.37 -0.96 -6.50
C GLN A 102 -11.03 0.27 -5.65
N LEU A 103 -11.51 0.34 -4.41
CA LEU A 103 -11.23 1.45 -3.51
C LEU A 103 -9.77 1.47 -3.05
N TYR A 104 -9.05 0.37 -3.24
CA TYR A 104 -7.60 0.33 -3.02
C TYR A 104 -6.87 1.21 -4.04
N LYS A 105 -7.30 1.15 -5.31
CA LYS A 105 -6.75 2.00 -6.37
C LYS A 105 -6.94 3.49 -6.05
N VAL A 106 -8.09 3.88 -5.50
CA VAL A 106 -8.30 5.25 -5.01
C VAL A 106 -7.36 5.54 -3.84
N GLY A 107 -7.33 4.66 -2.82
CA GLY A 107 -6.52 4.81 -1.61
C GLY A 107 -5.04 4.98 -1.89
N SER A 108 -4.51 4.27 -2.88
CA SER A 108 -3.11 4.36 -3.31
C SER A 108 -2.68 5.77 -3.68
N GLY A 109 -3.60 6.62 -4.15
CA GLY A 109 -3.35 8.02 -4.46
C GLY A 109 -3.04 8.90 -3.24
N ALA A 110 -3.29 8.42 -2.02
CA ALA A 110 -3.03 9.15 -0.77
C ALA A 110 -1.55 9.16 -0.37
N THR A 111 -0.67 8.51 -1.13
CA THR A 111 0.78 8.54 -0.89
C THR A 111 1.36 9.92 -1.16
N ASN A 112 2.48 10.23 -0.51
CA ASN A 112 3.37 11.33 -0.88
C ASN A 112 4.53 10.78 -1.69
N VAL A 113 4.75 11.35 -2.87
CA VAL A 113 5.86 10.99 -3.76
C VAL A 113 6.91 12.09 -3.71
N THR A 114 8.13 11.74 -3.33
CA THR A 114 9.29 12.63 -3.36
C THR A 114 10.31 12.13 -4.36
N VAL A 115 11.03 13.06 -4.98
CA VAL A 115 12.16 12.77 -5.87
C VAL A 115 13.41 13.38 -5.25
N THR A 116 14.43 12.57 -5.02
CA THR A 116 15.71 13.03 -4.45
C THR A 116 16.52 13.80 -5.50
N ALA A 117 17.61 14.45 -5.07
CA ALA A 117 18.51 15.14 -6.00
C ALA A 117 19.19 14.16 -6.97
N GLU A 118 19.37 12.92 -6.53
CA GLU A 118 19.95 11.80 -7.25
C GLU A 118 18.95 11.17 -8.25
N GLY A 119 17.67 11.56 -8.18
CA GLY A 119 16.61 11.06 -9.06
C GLY A 119 15.86 9.84 -8.52
N ASP A 120 16.12 9.43 -7.28
CA ASP A 120 15.38 8.35 -6.62
C ASP A 120 13.94 8.79 -6.37
N ILE A 121 12.98 7.91 -6.68
CA ILE A 121 11.57 8.13 -6.38
C ILE A 121 11.22 7.37 -5.12
N LEU A 122 10.79 8.11 -4.09
CA LEU A 122 10.33 7.55 -2.83
C LEU A 122 8.83 7.82 -2.70
N ALA A 123 8.08 6.78 -2.33
CA ALA A 123 6.69 6.87 -1.96
C ALA A 123 6.53 6.60 -0.46
N SER A 124 5.74 7.41 0.25
CA SER A 124 5.31 7.06 1.60
C SER A 124 4.27 5.94 1.57
N ALA A 125 3.92 5.40 2.74
CA ALA A 125 2.62 4.71 2.86
C ALA A 125 1.49 5.66 2.38
N ALA A 126 0.50 5.10 1.71
CA ALA A 126 -0.73 5.82 1.38
C ALA A 126 -1.71 5.64 2.53
N THR A 127 -1.92 6.71 3.30
CA THR A 127 -2.76 6.68 4.49
C THR A 127 -3.87 7.70 4.43
N GLY A 128 -5.01 7.37 5.04
CA GLY A 128 -6.17 8.26 5.14
C GLY A 128 -7.19 8.13 4.01
N GLY A 129 -6.84 7.46 2.89
CA GLY A 129 -7.80 7.06 1.87
C GLY A 129 -8.29 8.19 0.96
N LEU A 130 -7.71 9.39 1.08
CA LEU A 130 -8.04 10.54 0.24
C LEU A 130 -6.85 10.85 -0.68
N PRO A 131 -7.03 10.77 -2.01
CA PRO A 131 -5.92 11.02 -2.93
C PRO A 131 -5.34 12.43 -2.81
N VAL A 132 -4.03 12.54 -2.98
CA VAL A 132 -3.35 13.83 -3.10
C VAL A 132 -3.48 14.35 -4.53
N ALA A 133 -3.69 15.66 -4.67
CA ALA A 133 -3.80 16.31 -5.98
C ALA A 133 -2.56 16.00 -6.85
N GLY A 134 -2.81 15.53 -8.07
CA GLY A 134 -1.75 15.15 -9.02
C GLY A 134 -1.15 13.76 -8.81
N ASN A 135 -1.56 13.02 -7.78
CA ASN A 135 -1.14 11.62 -7.58
C ASN A 135 -2.16 10.60 -8.10
N PHE A 136 -3.42 11.00 -8.31
CA PHE A 136 -4.47 10.13 -8.81
C PHE A 136 -5.24 10.78 -9.94
N ASP A 137 -5.62 9.97 -10.93
CA ASP A 137 -6.52 10.35 -12.00
C ASP A 137 -7.63 9.31 -12.12
N LEU A 138 -8.87 9.75 -11.91
CA LEU A 138 -10.03 8.87 -11.94
C LEU A 138 -10.26 8.30 -13.34
N ALA A 139 -10.02 9.09 -14.40
CA ALA A 139 -10.30 8.67 -15.78
C ALA A 139 -9.42 7.49 -16.22
N SER A 140 -8.15 7.46 -15.79
CA SER A 140 -7.21 6.37 -16.09
C SER A 140 -7.28 5.20 -15.11
N SER A 141 -7.94 5.36 -13.96
CA SER A 141 -8.05 4.33 -12.92
C SER A 141 -8.99 3.17 -13.25
N LYS A 142 -9.87 3.34 -14.26
CA LYS A 142 -10.96 2.41 -14.62
C LYS A 142 -11.97 2.17 -13.50
N ILE A 143 -12.03 3.07 -12.53
CA ILE A 143 -13.01 3.03 -11.43
C ILE A 143 -14.23 3.82 -11.85
N VAL A 144 -15.41 3.26 -11.62
CA VAL A 144 -16.68 3.96 -11.78
C VAL A 144 -17.22 4.25 -10.40
N LEU A 145 -17.27 5.53 -10.05
CA LEU A 145 -17.93 5.99 -8.84
C LEU A 145 -19.42 6.22 -9.14
N GLY A 146 -20.27 5.89 -8.18
CA GLY A 146 -21.69 6.24 -8.25
C GLY A 146 -21.87 7.76 -8.26
N GLU A 147 -22.98 8.23 -8.81
CA GLU A 147 -23.31 9.66 -8.78
C GLU A 147 -23.36 10.17 -7.32
N GLY A 148 -22.65 11.26 -7.04
CA GLY A 148 -22.56 11.86 -5.71
C GLY A 148 -21.66 11.11 -4.71
N ALA A 149 -21.02 10.01 -5.12
CA ALA A 149 -20.02 9.36 -4.28
C ALA A 149 -18.74 10.19 -4.21
N GLY A 150 -18.22 10.39 -3.00
CA GLY A 150 -16.93 11.05 -2.80
C GLY A 150 -15.78 10.23 -3.37
N LEU A 151 -14.70 10.89 -3.76
CA LEU A 151 -13.46 10.25 -4.17
C LEU A 151 -12.68 9.79 -2.94
N VAL A 152 -13.10 8.64 -2.41
CA VAL A 152 -12.56 8.02 -1.20
C VAL A 152 -12.16 6.57 -1.45
N GLY A 153 -11.04 6.17 -0.86
CA GLY A 153 -10.45 4.85 -1.00
C GLY A 153 -10.03 4.24 0.34
N TRP A 154 -9.41 3.08 0.26
CA TRP A 154 -8.93 2.36 1.44
C TRP A 154 -7.85 3.16 2.20
N PRO A 155 -7.95 3.28 3.54
CA PRO A 155 -7.11 4.20 4.30
C PRO A 155 -5.71 3.69 4.65
N VAL A 156 -5.38 2.43 4.37
CA VAL A 156 -4.12 1.82 4.85
C VAL A 156 -3.45 1.00 3.76
N GLU A 157 -2.57 1.65 3.00
CA GLU A 157 -1.79 0.98 1.96
C GLU A 157 -0.28 1.17 2.14
N GLY A 158 0.43 0.04 2.16
CA GLY A 158 1.88 0.03 2.05
C GLY A 158 2.31 0.16 0.59
N TYR A 159 3.36 0.93 0.34
CA TYR A 159 4.04 0.98 -0.94
C TYR A 159 5.25 0.05 -0.92
N ALA A 160 5.35 -0.83 -1.91
CA ALA A 160 6.56 -1.63 -2.13
C ALA A 160 7.55 -0.85 -2.98
N HIS A 161 8.82 -0.84 -2.58
CA HIS A 161 9.89 -0.14 -3.29
C HIS A 161 10.83 -1.13 -3.97
N LEU A 162 11.36 -0.74 -5.12
CA LEU A 162 12.40 -1.46 -5.85
C LEU A 162 13.70 -0.69 -5.70
N LEU A 163 14.74 -1.37 -5.21
CA LEU A 163 16.10 -0.85 -5.17
C LEU A 163 16.84 -1.38 -6.39
N ILE A 164 17.17 -0.49 -7.33
CA ILE A 164 17.80 -0.85 -8.60
C ILE A 164 19.10 -0.06 -8.74
N CYS A 165 20.21 -0.76 -8.96
CA CYS A 165 21.46 -0.12 -9.35
C CYS A 165 21.35 0.36 -10.81
N ASP A 166 21.54 1.65 -11.02
CA ASP A 166 21.45 2.33 -12.31
C ASP A 166 22.82 2.62 -12.94
N SER A 167 23.91 2.28 -12.24
CA SER A 167 25.30 2.48 -12.67
C SER A 167 26.07 1.17 -12.87
N GLY A 168 26.93 1.15 -13.90
CA GLY A 168 27.75 -0.01 -14.27
C GLY A 168 27.38 -0.63 -15.63
N ALA A 169 28.20 -1.58 -16.10
CA ALA A 169 28.07 -2.18 -17.43
C ALA A 169 26.84 -3.12 -17.61
N SER A 170 26.17 -3.48 -16.51
CA SER A 170 25.10 -4.49 -16.47
C SER A 170 23.77 -3.96 -15.95
N THR A 171 23.48 -2.67 -16.15
CA THR A 171 22.28 -1.99 -15.61
C THR A 171 21.03 -2.15 -16.48
N ALA A 172 21.20 -2.51 -17.76
CA ALA A 172 20.08 -2.62 -18.70
C ALA A 172 19.00 -3.61 -18.23
N LEU A 173 19.40 -4.81 -17.79
CA LEU A 173 18.44 -5.83 -17.34
C LEU A 173 17.71 -5.44 -16.04
N PRO A 174 18.39 -5.00 -14.96
CA PRO A 174 17.73 -4.47 -13.76
C PRO A 174 16.74 -3.33 -14.07
N LEU A 175 17.12 -2.37 -14.92
CA LEU A 175 16.25 -1.26 -15.32
C LEU A 175 15.04 -1.75 -16.13
N LEU A 176 15.22 -2.66 -17.09
CA LEU A 176 14.11 -3.27 -17.83
C LEU A 176 13.15 -4.04 -16.91
N TYR A 177 13.68 -4.74 -15.92
CA TYR A 177 12.87 -5.44 -14.92
C TYR A 177 12.05 -4.44 -14.08
N GLY A 178 12.68 -3.35 -13.61
CA GLY A 178 11.98 -2.26 -12.94
C GLY A 178 10.88 -1.65 -13.81
N GLN A 179 11.19 -1.37 -15.09
CA GLN A 179 10.20 -0.88 -16.05
C GLN A 179 9.01 -1.84 -16.18
N PHE A 180 9.26 -3.14 -16.30
CA PHE A 180 8.19 -4.13 -16.39
C PHE A 180 7.28 -4.07 -15.15
N LEU A 181 7.86 -4.06 -13.95
CA LEU A 181 7.09 -4.08 -12.70
C LEU A 181 6.23 -2.83 -12.51
N VAL A 182 6.74 -1.62 -12.75
CA VAL A 182 6.01 -0.38 -12.45
C VAL A 182 5.15 0.14 -13.60
N ARG A 183 5.33 -0.39 -14.83
CA ARG A 183 4.53 0.00 -16.00
C ARG A 183 3.37 -0.98 -16.23
N LEU A 184 2.49 -0.58 -17.15
CA LEU A 184 1.20 -1.23 -17.39
C LEU A 184 1.28 -2.76 -17.59
N ALA A 185 2.34 -3.26 -18.24
CA ALA A 185 2.51 -4.68 -18.54
C ALA A 185 2.65 -5.55 -17.27
N GLY A 186 3.46 -5.13 -16.28
CA GLY A 186 3.62 -5.88 -15.04
C GLY A 186 2.51 -5.62 -14.04
N GLN A 187 1.98 -4.40 -13.99
CA GLN A 187 0.94 -4.01 -13.03
C GLN A 187 -0.33 -4.87 -13.14
N GLY A 188 -0.78 -5.19 -14.36
CA GLY A 188 -1.93 -6.09 -14.55
C GLY A 188 -1.67 -7.52 -14.06
N ALA A 189 -0.43 -8.00 -14.11
CA ALA A 189 -0.06 -9.31 -13.54
C ALA A 189 -0.04 -9.25 -12.00
N LEU A 190 0.48 -8.17 -11.42
CA LEU A 190 0.55 -7.97 -9.97
C LEU A 190 -0.85 -7.85 -9.33
N GLU A 191 -1.84 -7.29 -10.04
CA GLU A 191 -3.25 -7.31 -9.61
C GLU A 191 -3.76 -8.73 -9.35
N SER A 192 -3.34 -9.70 -10.16
CA SER A 192 -3.74 -11.10 -9.99
C SER A 192 -3.14 -11.75 -8.73
N PHE A 193 -2.09 -11.16 -8.15
CA PHE A 193 -1.48 -11.56 -6.89
C PHE A 193 -1.96 -10.72 -5.69
N GLY A 194 -3.00 -9.89 -5.88
CA GLY A 194 -3.59 -9.09 -4.81
C GLY A 194 -2.83 -7.81 -4.48
N LEU A 195 -2.00 -7.31 -5.41
CA LEU A 195 -1.35 -6.01 -5.29
C LEU A 195 -2.16 -4.92 -5.99
N THR A 196 -2.21 -3.74 -5.39
CA THR A 196 -2.86 -2.56 -5.98
C THR A 196 -1.97 -1.93 -7.05
N PRO A 197 -2.51 -1.61 -8.24
CA PRO A 197 -1.76 -0.88 -9.24
C PRO A 197 -1.35 0.50 -8.77
N MET A 198 -0.12 0.88 -9.11
CA MET A 198 0.34 2.26 -8.96
C MET A 198 -0.50 3.20 -9.82
N PRO A 199 -0.99 4.33 -9.27
CA PRO A 199 -1.71 5.35 -10.02
C PRO A 199 -0.94 5.85 -11.24
N GLU A 200 -1.64 6.14 -12.35
CA GLU A 200 -1.00 6.60 -13.59
C GLU A 200 -0.06 7.80 -13.38
N PRO A 201 -0.46 8.87 -12.68
CA PRO A 201 0.41 10.03 -12.51
C PRO A 201 1.73 9.68 -11.81
N ILE A 202 1.71 8.73 -10.88
CA ILE A 202 2.91 8.25 -10.19
C ILE A 202 3.75 7.36 -11.13
N ARG A 203 3.11 6.47 -11.89
CA ARG A 203 3.82 5.62 -12.87
C ARG A 203 4.59 6.45 -13.89
N ILE A 204 4.02 7.54 -14.38
CA ILE A 204 4.68 8.41 -15.36
C ILE A 204 5.98 8.98 -14.81
N LYS A 205 6.04 9.31 -13.50
CA LYS A 205 7.26 9.81 -12.86
C LYS A 205 8.42 8.81 -12.96
N THR A 206 8.14 7.51 -13.00
CA THR A 206 9.16 6.44 -13.09
C THR A 206 9.83 6.31 -14.46
N PHE A 207 9.32 6.99 -15.51
CA PHE A 207 9.82 6.80 -16.87
C PHE A 207 11.26 7.28 -17.05
N MET A 208 11.59 8.43 -16.45
CA MET A 208 12.93 9.01 -16.54
C MET A 208 13.97 8.23 -15.71
N PRO A 209 13.74 7.92 -14.42
CA PRO A 209 14.72 7.18 -13.62
C PRO A 209 14.96 5.75 -14.12
N LEU A 210 13.94 5.11 -14.70
CA LEU A 210 14.08 3.75 -15.21
C LEU A 210 14.51 3.70 -16.68
N ARG A 211 14.94 4.81 -17.28
CA ARG A 211 15.31 4.84 -18.70
C ARG A 211 16.50 3.90 -18.97
N VAL A 212 16.32 3.02 -19.95
CA VAL A 212 17.40 2.17 -20.46
C VAL A 212 18.03 2.88 -21.65
N VAL A 213 19.34 3.09 -21.60
CA VAL A 213 20.12 3.55 -22.76
C VAL A 213 20.77 2.31 -23.36
N ALA A 214 20.37 1.95 -24.58
CA ALA A 214 21.10 0.93 -25.33
C ALA A 214 22.51 1.46 -25.58
N ALA A 215 23.54 0.72 -25.13
CA ALA A 215 24.89 0.98 -25.60
C ALA A 215 24.88 0.71 -27.11
N VAL A 216 24.90 1.78 -27.91
CA VAL A 216 25.20 1.67 -29.33
C VAL A 216 26.71 1.47 -29.37
N GLU A 217 27.16 0.27 -29.76
CA GLU A 217 28.57 0.04 -30.06
C GLU A 217 29.00 1.04 -31.15
N GLU A 218 29.99 1.89 -30.86
CA GLU A 218 30.75 2.63 -31.88
C GLU A 218 31.78 1.72 -32.55
#